data_AF-A0A6P8W565-F1
#
_entry.id   AF-A0A6P8W565-F1
#
_cell.length_a   1.000
_cell.length_b   1.000
_cell.length_c   1.000
_cell.angle_alpha   90.00
_cell.angle_beta   90.00
_cell.angle_gamma   90.00
#
_symmetry.space_group_name_H-M   'P 1'
#
loop_
_entity.id
_entity.type
_entity.pdbx_description
1 polymer ?
#
loop_
_entity_poly.entity_id
_entity_poly.type
_entity_poly.pdbx_seq_one_letter_code
_entity_poly.pdbx_strand_id
1 'polypeptide(L)'
;MPLLHYCCRVWPRAVALQRCCHTLPTQNLKSIDEALVKGKLLQTEAILKQATTLYKPDEVMLQFIATTLQRYSVKLQRYNGPLKLAVEQALAEQPQVRAMFLGCRRTDPGCAELTPMMPCDNGWPVLMRIFPLLDWSYHDVWNYLRSRQLPYCSLYDQGYTSLGERSSTRMNPSLLAYDEQLGKLIYRPAYELKDDKLERANREDTQLVNRTRQHHQNP
;
A
#
# COMPACT_ATOMS: atom_id res chain seq x y z
N MET A 1 -10.87 2.80 -31.61
CA MET A 1 -10.57 3.56 -30.38
C MET A 1 -9.65 2.71 -29.52
N PRO A 2 -8.49 3.23 -29.07
CA PRO A 2 -7.61 2.46 -28.20
C PRO A 2 -8.25 2.33 -26.81
N LEU A 3 -8.51 1.10 -26.38
CA LEU A 3 -8.98 0.78 -25.03
C LEU A 3 -7.78 0.88 -24.07
N LEU A 4 -7.88 1.74 -23.06
CA LEU A 4 -6.94 1.74 -21.93
C LEU A 4 -7.34 0.64 -20.95
N HIS A 5 -6.43 -0.30 -20.69
CA HIS A 5 -6.58 -1.34 -19.68
C HIS A 5 -5.75 -1.02 -18.46
N TYR A 6 -6.41 -0.91 -17.30
CA TYR A 6 -5.77 -0.78 -16.00
C TYR A 6 -5.96 -2.09 -15.21
N CYS A 7 -4.88 -2.67 -14.69
CA CYS A 7 -4.93 -3.86 -13.82
C CYS A 7 -4.78 -3.43 -12.35
N CYS A 8 -5.75 -3.80 -11.50
CA CYS A 8 -5.70 -3.57 -10.06
C CYS A 8 -5.98 -4.90 -9.32
N ARG A 9 -5.10 -5.30 -8.40
CA ARG A 9 -5.25 -6.53 -7.58
C ARG A 9 -6.28 -6.31 -6.46
N VAL A 10 -7.14 -7.31 -6.22
CA VAL A 10 -8.11 -7.35 -5.09
C VAL A 10 -7.94 -8.68 -4.32
N TRP A 11 -8.13 -8.64 -2.99
CA TRP A 11 -7.54 -9.57 -1.99
C TRP A 11 -8.32 -10.85 -1.62
N PRO A 12 -7.61 -11.94 -1.23
CA PRO A 12 -8.10 -13.00 -0.34
C PRO A 12 -7.46 -12.99 1.09
N ARG A 13 -7.99 -13.83 2.00
CA ARG A 13 -7.98 -13.77 3.49
C ARG A 13 -6.73 -14.29 4.27
N ALA A 14 -6.47 -13.62 5.42
CA ALA A 14 -6.05 -14.03 6.80
C ALA A 14 -4.78 -14.88 7.13
N VAL A 15 -4.02 -14.48 8.19
CA VAL A 15 -3.78 -15.16 9.51
C VAL A 15 -2.64 -14.48 10.32
N ALA A 16 -2.75 -14.53 11.66
CA ALA A 16 -2.04 -13.79 12.73
C ALA A 16 -0.58 -14.20 13.06
N LEU A 17 0.15 -13.33 13.79
CA LEU A 17 1.40 -13.67 14.49
C LEU A 17 1.62 -12.99 15.85
N GLN A 18 2.45 -13.69 16.62
CA GLN A 18 2.84 -13.59 18.02
C GLN A 18 4.19 -12.87 18.20
N ARG A 19 4.42 -12.27 19.37
CA ARG A 19 5.51 -11.34 19.72
C ARG A 19 6.73 -12.03 20.34
N CYS A 20 7.91 -11.41 20.17
CA CYS A 20 9.04 -11.48 21.10
C CYS A 20 9.66 -10.07 21.29
N CYS A 21 9.89 -9.69 22.55
CA CYS A 21 10.55 -8.44 22.98
C CYS A 21 12.02 -8.69 23.31
N HIS A 22 12.92 -7.75 22.99
CA HIS A 22 14.19 -7.55 23.68
C HIS A 22 14.38 -6.06 23.97
N THR A 23 14.77 -5.73 25.20
CA THR A 23 14.91 -4.38 25.76
C THR A 23 16.37 -3.94 25.82
N LEU A 24 16.63 -2.66 25.62
CA LEU A 24 17.89 -1.96 25.93
C LEU A 24 17.65 -0.92 27.04
N PRO A 25 18.68 -0.56 27.83
CA PRO A 25 18.49 0.12 29.12
C PRO A 25 18.47 1.65 28.99
N THR A 26 17.59 2.28 29.76
CA THR A 26 17.41 3.74 29.89
C THR A 26 17.90 4.24 31.24
N GLN A 27 18.57 5.40 31.26
CA GLN A 27 18.88 6.13 32.49
C GLN A 27 17.85 7.25 32.75
N ASN A 28 17.38 7.27 34.01
CA ASN A 28 16.77 8.35 34.80
C ASN A 28 15.73 9.28 34.14
N LEU A 29 14.50 8.77 34.08
CA LEU A 29 13.26 9.52 34.23
C LEU A 29 12.54 8.94 35.47
N LYS A 30 11.87 9.77 36.29
CA LYS A 30 11.08 9.34 37.46
C LYS A 30 10.28 8.09 37.08
N SER A 31 10.41 6.99 37.83
CA SER A 31 10.00 5.64 37.44
C SER A 31 8.56 5.60 36.93
N ILE A 32 8.40 5.75 35.62
CA ILE A 32 7.19 5.41 34.93
C ILE A 32 7.09 3.89 35.10
N ASP A 33 6.01 3.39 35.70
CA ASP A 33 5.77 1.96 35.78
C ASP A 33 5.71 1.41 34.35
N GLU A 34 6.83 0.85 33.90
CA GLU A 34 7.02 0.38 32.53
C GLU A 34 6.02 -0.72 32.20
N ALA A 35 5.63 -1.54 33.19
CA ALA A 35 4.63 -2.58 33.01
C ALA A 35 3.23 -1.97 32.81
N LEU A 36 2.87 -0.95 33.57
CA LEU A 36 1.62 -0.21 33.40
C LEU A 36 1.56 0.50 32.04
N VAL A 37 2.62 1.19 31.63
CA VAL A 37 2.68 1.88 30.34
C VAL A 37 2.64 0.89 29.18
N LYS A 38 3.42 -0.19 29.27
CA LYS A 38 3.38 -1.27 28.28
C LYS A 38 1.97 -1.87 28.19
N GLY A 39 1.34 -2.19 29.32
CA GLY A 39 -0.03 -2.71 29.37
C GLY A 39 -1.06 -1.79 28.69
N LYS A 40 -1.00 -0.48 28.96
CA LYS A 40 -1.86 0.51 28.32
C LYS A 40 -1.60 0.65 26.82
N LEU A 41 -0.34 0.60 26.38
CA LEU A 41 0.03 0.57 24.96
C LEU A 41 -0.55 -0.67 24.26
N LEU A 42 -0.47 -1.85 24.88
CA LEU A 42 -0.98 -3.09 24.29
C LEU A 42 -2.49 -3.08 24.14
N GLN A 43 -3.18 -2.58 25.16
CA GLN A 43 -4.62 -2.41 25.13
C GLN A 43 -5.04 -1.40 24.06
N THR A 44 -4.31 -0.29 23.93
CA THR A 44 -4.55 0.72 22.90
C THR A 44 -4.32 0.15 21.50
N GLU A 45 -3.24 -0.60 21.28
CA GLU A 45 -2.98 -1.30 20.01
C GLU A 45 -4.10 -2.30 19.68
N ALA A 46 -4.60 -3.04 20.65
CA ALA A 46 -5.70 -3.99 20.46
C ALA A 46 -7.00 -3.29 20.07
N ILE A 47 -7.35 -2.18 20.75
CA ILE A 47 -8.51 -1.34 20.43
C ILE A 47 -8.37 -0.74 19.03
N LEU A 48 -7.19 -0.18 18.69
CA LEU A 48 -6.92 0.37 17.36
C LEU A 48 -7.04 -0.70 16.28
N LYS A 49 -6.52 -1.91 16.52
CA LYS A 49 -6.64 -3.05 15.59
C LYS A 49 -8.09 -3.48 15.41
N GLN A 50 -8.88 -3.50 16.48
CA GLN A 50 -10.31 -3.83 16.44
C GLN A 50 -11.12 -2.74 15.71
N ALA A 51 -10.89 -1.47 16.01
CA ALA A 51 -11.51 -0.33 15.32
C ALA A 51 -11.16 -0.30 13.82
N THR A 52 -9.90 -0.61 13.47
CA THR A 52 -9.44 -0.75 12.07
C THR A 52 -10.04 -1.98 11.38
N THR A 53 -10.51 -2.98 12.13
CA THR A 53 -11.22 -4.14 11.57
C THR A 53 -12.69 -3.80 11.27
N LEU A 54 -13.30 -2.92 12.08
CA LEU A 54 -14.66 -2.43 11.90
C LEU A 54 -14.74 -1.41 10.75
N TYR A 55 -13.71 -0.55 10.63
CA TYR A 55 -13.49 0.26 9.44
C TYR A 55 -13.06 -0.64 8.28
N LYS A 56 -13.61 -0.41 7.08
CA LYS A 56 -13.37 -1.26 5.91
C LYS A 56 -12.67 -0.46 4.81
N PRO A 57 -11.33 -0.30 4.88
CA PRO A 57 -10.55 0.41 3.85
C PRO A 57 -10.79 -0.11 2.42
N ASP A 58 -11.15 -1.39 2.28
CA ASP A 58 -11.55 -2.00 1.02
C ASP A 58 -12.82 -1.40 0.42
N GLU A 59 -13.84 -1.10 1.23
CA GLU A 59 -15.06 -0.45 0.73
C GLU A 59 -14.77 0.97 0.23
N VAL A 60 -13.92 1.73 0.93
CA VAL A 60 -13.48 3.07 0.51
C VAL A 60 -12.71 3.02 -0.81
N MET A 61 -11.79 2.07 -0.95
CA MET A 61 -11.06 1.82 -2.19
C MET A 61 -11.98 1.46 -3.35
N LEU A 62 -12.93 0.54 -3.12
CA LEU A 62 -13.89 0.13 -4.15
C LEU A 62 -14.81 1.29 -4.57
N GLN A 63 -15.23 2.14 -3.63
CA GLN A 63 -16.01 3.34 -3.92
C GLN A 63 -15.20 4.35 -4.74
N PHE A 64 -13.91 4.54 -4.41
CA PHE A 64 -13.03 5.40 -5.19
C PHE A 64 -12.83 4.87 -6.62
N ILE A 65 -12.63 3.55 -6.78
CA ILE A 65 -12.57 2.91 -8.10
C ILE A 65 -13.87 3.16 -8.88
N ALA A 66 -15.05 2.94 -8.28
CA ALA A 66 -16.32 3.21 -8.95
C ALA A 66 -16.45 4.67 -9.42
N THR A 67 -16.08 5.61 -8.56
CA THR A 67 -16.15 7.05 -8.85
C THR A 67 -15.17 7.46 -9.97
N THR A 68 -13.96 6.90 -9.97
CA THR A 68 -12.95 7.18 -11.00
C THR A 68 -13.32 6.60 -12.36
N LEU A 69 -13.88 5.39 -12.41
CA LEU A 69 -14.38 4.78 -13.65
C LEU A 69 -15.46 5.66 -14.29
N GLN A 70 -16.40 6.17 -13.49
CA GLN A 70 -17.42 7.10 -13.97
C GLN A 70 -16.81 8.41 -14.45
N ARG A 71 -15.93 9.04 -13.65
CA ARG A 71 -15.30 10.33 -13.97
C ARG A 71 -14.50 10.30 -15.26
N TYR A 72 -13.73 9.25 -15.48
CA TYR A 72 -12.80 9.15 -16.61
C TYR A 72 -13.34 8.29 -17.75
N SER A 73 -14.58 7.79 -17.64
CA SER A 73 -15.21 6.92 -18.65
C SER A 73 -14.34 5.73 -19.05
N VAL A 74 -13.72 5.10 -18.05
CA VAL A 74 -12.83 3.94 -18.23
C VAL A 74 -13.65 2.65 -18.09
N LYS A 75 -13.47 1.72 -19.03
CA LYS A 75 -14.08 0.39 -18.95
C LYS A 75 -13.25 -0.49 -18.00
N LEU A 76 -13.86 -0.98 -16.93
CA LEU A 76 -13.23 -1.94 -16.03
C LEU A 76 -13.42 -3.38 -16.54
N GLN A 77 -12.33 -4.13 -16.64
CA GLN A 77 -12.34 -5.58 -16.76
C GLN A 77 -11.70 -6.20 -15.52
N ARG A 78 -12.31 -7.28 -15.00
CA ARG A 78 -11.85 -7.97 -13.79
C ARG A 78 -11.49 -9.40 -14.14
N TYR A 79 -10.30 -9.81 -13.72
CA TYR A 79 -9.78 -11.16 -13.90
C TYR A 79 -9.41 -11.74 -12.54
N ASN A 80 -9.58 -13.05 -12.39
CA ASN A 80 -9.28 -13.76 -11.15
C ASN A 80 -8.02 -14.58 -11.29
N GLY A 81 -7.25 -14.68 -10.21
CA GLY A 81 -6.04 -15.51 -10.13
C GLY A 81 -4.74 -14.72 -10.17
N PRO A 82 -3.60 -15.40 -10.36
CA PRO A 82 -2.29 -14.77 -10.43
C PRO A 82 -2.20 -13.77 -11.58
N LEU A 83 -1.35 -12.74 -11.42
CA LEU A 83 -1.24 -11.64 -12.40
C LEU A 83 -0.95 -12.13 -13.82
N LYS A 84 -0.06 -13.12 -13.97
CA LYS A 84 0.27 -13.70 -15.28
C LYS A 84 -0.97 -14.30 -15.96
N LEU A 85 -1.73 -15.12 -15.24
CA LEU A 85 -2.95 -15.74 -15.75
C LEU A 85 -4.01 -14.68 -16.11
N ALA A 86 -4.15 -13.64 -15.30
CA ALA A 86 -5.06 -12.54 -15.58
C ALA A 86 -4.70 -11.79 -16.88
N VAL A 87 -3.41 -11.58 -17.14
CA VAL A 87 -2.94 -10.97 -18.40
C VAL A 87 -3.18 -11.90 -19.59
N GLU A 88 -2.93 -13.21 -19.44
CA GLU A 88 -3.22 -14.21 -20.47
C GLU A 88 -4.71 -14.22 -20.85
N GLN A 89 -5.60 -14.22 -19.85
CA GLN A 89 -7.05 -14.12 -20.07
C GLN A 89 -7.45 -12.83 -20.78
N ALA A 90 -6.90 -11.68 -20.37
CA ALA A 90 -7.19 -10.40 -20.98
C ALA A 90 -6.78 -10.35 -22.46
N LEU A 91 -5.63 -10.92 -22.82
CA LEU A 91 -5.15 -10.96 -24.20
C LEU A 91 -5.88 -11.97 -25.06
N ALA A 92 -6.38 -13.06 -24.48
CA ALA A 92 -7.27 -13.98 -25.18
C ALA A 92 -8.59 -13.31 -25.57
N GLU A 93 -9.13 -12.44 -24.70
CA GLU A 93 -10.34 -11.66 -24.99
C GLU A 93 -10.07 -10.48 -25.94
N GLN A 94 -8.86 -9.92 -25.91
CA GLN A 94 -8.48 -8.71 -26.65
C GLN A 94 -7.14 -8.89 -27.40
N PRO A 95 -7.12 -9.72 -28.45
CA PRO A 95 -5.89 -10.08 -29.17
C PRO A 95 -5.21 -8.90 -29.88
N GLN A 96 -5.92 -7.78 -30.08
CA GLN A 96 -5.36 -6.56 -30.67
C GLN A 96 -4.48 -5.75 -29.69
N VAL A 97 -4.54 -6.03 -28.38
CA VAL A 97 -3.78 -5.28 -27.38
C VAL A 97 -2.30 -5.63 -27.48
N ARG A 98 -1.45 -4.60 -27.63
CA ARG A 98 0.02 -4.76 -27.81
C ARG A 98 0.86 -4.12 -26.71
N ALA A 99 0.25 -3.28 -25.87
CA ALA A 99 0.94 -2.60 -24.78
C ALA A 99 0.04 -2.47 -23.54
N MET A 100 0.67 -2.38 -22.36
CA MET A 100 0.01 -2.03 -21.10
C MET A 100 0.73 -0.85 -20.44
N PHE A 101 -0.04 0.06 -19.83
CA PHE A 101 0.49 1.09 -18.97
C PHE A 101 0.53 0.61 -17.52
N LEU A 102 1.66 0.82 -16.85
CA LEU A 102 1.88 0.43 -15.46
C LEU A 102 2.32 1.66 -14.66
N GLY A 103 1.70 1.84 -13.50
CA GLY A 103 1.93 3.00 -12.62
C GLY A 103 3.10 2.82 -11.64
N CYS A 104 4.08 1.97 -11.95
CA CYS A 104 5.22 1.76 -11.07
C CYS A 104 6.21 2.94 -11.15
N ARG A 105 6.85 3.24 -10.03
CA ARG A 105 7.97 4.19 -9.90
C ARG A 105 9.26 3.43 -9.59
N ARG A 106 10.41 4.05 -9.82
CA ARG A 106 11.73 3.46 -9.57
C ARG A 106 11.96 3.06 -8.10
N THR A 107 11.31 3.78 -7.19
CA THR A 107 11.34 3.53 -5.74
C THR A 107 10.41 2.39 -5.29
N ASP A 108 9.54 1.88 -6.17
CA ASP A 108 8.68 0.75 -5.84
C ASP A 108 9.49 -0.57 -5.82
N PRO A 109 9.11 -1.55 -4.97
CA PRO A 109 9.81 -2.83 -4.89
C PRO A 109 9.94 -3.52 -6.25
N GLY A 110 11.18 -3.87 -6.64
CA GLY A 110 11.47 -4.57 -7.89
C GLY A 110 11.44 -3.70 -9.15
N CYS A 111 11.37 -2.37 -9.02
CA CYS A 111 11.22 -1.45 -10.16
C CYS A 111 12.48 -0.60 -10.47
N ALA A 112 13.56 -0.77 -9.71
CA ALA A 112 14.77 0.06 -9.82
C ALA A 112 15.42 0.05 -11.22
N GLU A 113 15.50 -1.13 -11.83
CA GLU A 113 16.18 -1.37 -13.11
C GLU A 113 15.23 -1.33 -14.32
N LEU A 114 13.98 -0.90 -14.13
CA LEU A 114 13.05 -0.78 -15.24
C LEU A 114 13.45 0.38 -16.16
N THR A 115 13.11 0.23 -17.44
CA THR A 115 13.15 1.31 -18.43
C THR A 115 11.73 1.82 -18.71
N PRO A 116 11.56 3.04 -19.25
CA PRO A 116 10.23 3.60 -19.53
C PRO A 116 9.35 2.74 -20.44
N MET A 117 9.96 1.93 -21.30
CA MET A 117 9.30 1.01 -22.21
C MET A 117 10.15 -0.25 -22.38
N MET A 118 9.57 -1.41 -22.08
CA MET A 118 10.24 -2.70 -22.21
C MET A 118 9.26 -3.84 -22.47
N PRO A 119 9.65 -4.90 -23.19
CA PRO A 119 8.83 -6.08 -23.31
C PRO A 119 8.60 -6.75 -21.94
N CYS A 120 7.55 -7.56 -21.86
CA CYS A 120 7.37 -8.51 -20.79
C CYS A 120 8.50 -9.55 -20.76
N ASP A 121 8.77 -10.11 -19.57
CA ASP A 121 9.84 -11.06 -19.36
C ASP A 121 9.54 -12.43 -20.01
N ASN A 122 10.56 -13.26 -20.19
CA ASN A 122 10.38 -14.60 -20.77
C ASN A 122 9.32 -15.41 -20.01
N GLY A 123 8.42 -16.03 -20.76
CA GLY A 123 7.31 -16.80 -20.23
C GLY A 123 6.07 -15.98 -19.91
N TRP A 124 6.10 -14.64 -19.98
CA TRP A 124 4.89 -13.82 -20.00
C TRP A 124 4.33 -13.67 -21.42
N PRO A 125 3.05 -13.28 -21.57
CA PRO A 125 2.51 -12.91 -22.88
C PRO A 125 3.32 -11.82 -23.57
N VAL A 126 3.37 -11.88 -24.90
CA VAL A 126 4.11 -10.90 -25.72
C VAL A 126 3.39 -9.56 -25.68
N LEU A 127 3.85 -8.69 -24.78
CA LEU A 127 3.31 -7.36 -24.58
C LEU A 127 4.41 -6.36 -24.26
N MET A 128 4.21 -5.10 -24.66
CA MET A 128 5.05 -3.98 -24.24
C MET A 128 4.54 -3.41 -22.92
N ARG A 129 5.39 -3.32 -21.90
CA ARG A 129 5.13 -2.57 -20.66
C ARG A 129 5.61 -1.14 -20.84
N ILE A 130 4.75 -0.17 -20.48
CA ILE A 130 5.06 1.26 -20.53
C ILE A 130 4.88 1.83 -19.13
N PHE A 131 5.85 2.60 -18.64
CA PHE A 131 5.89 3.16 -17.29
C PHE A 131 5.96 4.70 -17.32
N PRO A 132 4.84 5.41 -17.53
CA PRO A 132 4.85 6.86 -17.71
C PRO A 132 5.31 7.65 -16.48
N LEU A 133 5.23 7.04 -15.29
CA LEU A 133 5.54 7.65 -14.01
C LEU A 133 6.85 7.11 -13.41
N LEU A 134 7.67 6.39 -14.19
CA LEU A 134 8.80 5.64 -13.65
C LEU A 134 9.75 6.50 -12.81
N ASP A 135 10.03 7.72 -13.25
CA ASP A 135 10.97 8.64 -12.59
C ASP A 135 10.30 9.61 -11.62
N TRP A 136 9.01 9.44 -11.33
CA TRP A 136 8.31 10.29 -10.37
C TRP A 136 8.66 9.88 -8.94
N SER A 137 8.97 10.86 -8.10
CA SER A 137 9.09 10.67 -6.66
C SER A 137 7.71 10.62 -5.98
N TYR A 138 7.68 10.27 -4.69
CA TYR A 138 6.48 10.41 -3.87
C TYR A 138 5.93 11.84 -3.86
N HIS A 139 6.83 12.82 -3.76
CA HIS A 139 6.46 14.24 -3.72
C HIS A 139 5.93 14.73 -5.06
N ASP A 140 6.46 14.25 -6.19
CA ASP A 140 5.95 14.59 -7.52
C ASP A 140 4.50 14.15 -7.69
N VAL A 141 4.17 12.93 -7.23
CA VAL A 141 2.80 12.41 -7.25
C VAL A 141 1.86 13.32 -6.47
N TRP A 142 2.21 13.67 -5.22
CA TRP A 142 1.35 14.52 -4.39
C TRP A 142 1.25 15.95 -4.90
N ASN A 143 2.36 16.55 -5.31
CA ASN A 143 2.39 17.89 -5.87
C ASN A 143 1.50 17.97 -7.11
N TYR A 144 1.54 16.97 -7.98
CA TYR A 144 0.69 16.92 -9.17
C TYR A 144 -0.80 16.75 -8.81
N LEU A 145 -1.13 15.77 -7.95
CA LEU A 145 -2.51 15.54 -7.52
C LEU A 145 -3.12 16.79 -6.86
N ARG A 146 -2.38 17.44 -5.97
CA ARG A 146 -2.83 18.60 -5.19
C ARG A 146 -2.92 19.87 -6.03
N SER A 147 -1.88 20.19 -6.81
CA SER A 147 -1.88 21.39 -7.66
C SER A 147 -2.97 21.36 -8.72
N ARG A 148 -3.35 20.16 -9.19
CA ARG A 148 -4.41 19.96 -10.19
C ARG A 148 -5.77 19.62 -9.59
N GLN A 149 -5.88 19.59 -8.25
CA GLN A 149 -7.12 19.24 -7.55
C GLN A 149 -7.73 17.91 -8.05
N LEU A 150 -6.86 16.93 -8.34
CA LEU A 150 -7.30 15.62 -8.79
C LEU A 150 -7.83 14.81 -7.61
N PRO A 151 -8.96 14.11 -7.78
CA PRO A 151 -9.49 13.26 -6.72
C PRO A 151 -8.52 12.10 -6.46
N TYR A 152 -8.26 11.84 -5.18
CA TYR A 152 -7.51 10.68 -4.69
C TYR A 152 -8.30 9.94 -3.61
N CYS A 153 -7.90 8.71 -3.28
CA CYS A 153 -8.59 7.89 -2.28
C CYS A 153 -8.51 8.53 -0.89
N SER A 154 -9.65 8.72 -0.21
CA SER A 154 -9.71 9.43 1.08
C SER A 154 -8.98 8.72 2.23
N LEU A 155 -8.56 7.46 2.05
CA LEU A 155 -7.63 6.80 2.98
C LEU A 155 -6.32 7.57 3.09
N TYR A 156 -5.86 8.23 2.04
CA TYR A 156 -4.64 9.03 2.10
C TYR A 156 -4.78 10.22 3.06
N ASP A 157 -5.98 10.78 3.24
CA ASP A 157 -6.20 11.84 4.25
C ASP A 157 -6.15 11.32 5.69
N GLN A 158 -6.26 9.99 5.86
CA GLN A 158 -6.26 9.31 7.16
C GLN A 158 -4.87 8.76 7.53
N GLY A 159 -3.83 9.20 6.83
CA GLY A 159 -2.44 8.80 7.09
C GLY A 159 -2.03 7.46 6.52
N TYR A 160 -2.79 6.89 5.59
CA TYR A 160 -2.28 5.79 4.77
C TYR A 160 -1.37 6.35 3.68
N THR A 161 -0.17 5.79 3.49
CA THR A 161 0.78 6.26 2.46
C THR A 161 0.99 5.25 1.33
N SER A 162 0.63 3.99 1.58
CA SER A 162 0.70 2.90 0.61
C SER A 162 -0.50 1.98 0.85
N LEU A 163 -1.21 1.59 -0.21
CA LEU A 163 -2.41 0.73 -0.18
C LEU A 163 -2.06 -0.60 -0.88
N GLY A 164 -2.27 -1.74 -0.22
CA GLY A 164 -1.53 -2.99 -0.50
C GLY A 164 -2.38 -4.24 -0.39
N GLU A 165 -2.27 -5.10 0.64
CA GLU A 165 -3.26 -6.14 1.00
C GLU A 165 -4.14 -5.75 2.20
N ARG A 166 -5.36 -6.31 2.41
CA ARG A 166 -6.23 -5.93 3.55
C ARG A 166 -5.50 -6.11 4.86
N SER A 167 -4.83 -7.25 4.95
CA SER A 167 -4.03 -7.71 6.08
C SER A 167 -2.80 -6.84 6.34
N SER A 168 -2.30 -6.13 5.31
CA SER A 168 -1.04 -5.38 5.39
C SER A 168 -1.24 -3.85 5.31
N THR A 169 -2.45 -3.36 5.05
CA THR A 169 -2.70 -1.92 4.85
C THR A 169 -3.00 -1.23 6.18
N ARG A 170 -2.02 -0.49 6.67
CA ARG A 170 -2.06 0.23 7.95
C ARG A 170 -1.73 1.70 7.74
N MET A 171 -2.11 2.56 8.69
CA MET A 171 -1.66 3.95 8.70
C MET A 171 -0.14 4.01 8.89
N ASN A 172 0.50 5.05 8.36
CA ASN A 172 1.93 5.24 8.44
C ASN A 172 2.30 5.86 9.81
N PRO A 173 3.11 5.19 10.64
CA PRO A 173 3.48 5.72 11.97
C PRO A 173 4.22 7.05 11.90
N SER A 174 4.93 7.35 10.79
CA SER A 174 5.64 8.62 10.58
C SER A 174 4.70 9.81 10.40
N LEU A 175 3.39 9.57 10.23
CA LEU A 175 2.36 10.61 10.15
C LEU A 175 1.60 10.80 11.47
N LEU A 176 1.92 10.03 12.51
CA LEU A 176 1.31 10.19 13.82
C LEU A 176 1.80 11.49 14.48
N ALA A 177 0.87 12.36 14.87
CA ALA A 177 1.17 13.63 15.52
C ALA A 177 0.19 13.89 16.68
N TYR A 178 0.62 14.65 17.68
CA TYR A 178 -0.29 15.16 18.71
C TYR A 178 -0.93 16.47 18.23
N ASP A 179 -2.25 16.52 18.27
CA ASP A 179 -3.02 17.72 18.01
C ASP A 179 -3.33 18.41 19.34
N GLU A 180 -2.71 19.56 19.58
CA GLU A 180 -2.87 20.33 20.82
C GLU A 180 -4.29 20.88 20.99
N GLN A 181 -4.99 21.21 19.90
CA GLN A 181 -6.34 21.76 19.95
C GLN A 181 -7.37 20.68 20.30
N LEU A 182 -7.18 19.48 19.76
CA LEU A 182 -8.05 18.33 20.02
C LEU A 182 -7.61 17.52 21.25
N GLY A 183 -6.44 17.81 21.81
CA GLY A 183 -5.87 17.11 22.95
C GLY A 183 -5.59 15.62 22.71
N LYS A 184 -5.41 15.19 21.45
CA LYS A 184 -5.31 13.75 21.09
C LYS A 184 -4.29 13.49 19.98
N LEU A 185 -3.84 12.24 19.89
CA LEU A 185 -3.06 11.77 18.75
C LEU A 185 -3.95 11.65 17.50
N ILE A 186 -3.45 12.15 16.37
CA ILE A 186 -4.07 12.08 15.05
C ILE A 186 -3.04 11.61 14.03
N TYR A 187 -3.52 11.08 12.90
CA TYR A 187 -2.68 10.86 11.73
C TYR A 187 -2.84 12.02 10.77
N ARG A 188 -1.70 12.59 10.36
CA ARG A 188 -1.61 13.57 9.29
C ARG A 188 -1.86 12.92 7.94
N PRO A 189 -2.33 13.68 6.94
CA PRO A 189 -2.57 13.16 5.61
C PRO A 189 -1.27 12.78 4.89
N ALA A 190 -1.36 11.88 3.91
CA ALA A 190 -0.23 11.26 3.23
C ALA A 190 0.72 12.28 2.57
N TYR A 191 0.18 13.33 1.95
CA TYR A 191 0.96 14.38 1.31
C TYR A 191 1.83 15.20 2.28
N GLU A 192 1.70 15.01 3.59
CA GLU A 192 2.58 15.61 4.61
C GLU A 192 3.76 14.70 5.01
N LEU A 193 3.86 13.48 4.47
CA LEU A 193 5.01 12.61 4.72
C LEU A 193 6.26 13.28 4.14
N LYS A 194 7.27 13.53 4.97
CA LYS A 194 8.48 14.26 4.56
C LYS A 194 9.52 13.36 3.87
N ASP A 195 9.77 12.20 4.46
CA ASP A 195 10.73 11.22 3.95
C ASP A 195 9.99 10.20 3.09
N ASP A 196 10.24 10.23 1.78
CA ASP A 196 9.59 9.36 0.80
C ASP A 196 10.01 7.89 0.96
N LYS A 197 11.18 7.61 1.54
CA LYS A 197 11.63 6.24 1.86
C LYS A 197 10.71 5.56 2.85
N LEU A 198 9.98 6.34 3.66
CA LEU A 198 9.03 5.83 4.64
C LEU A 198 7.65 5.56 4.05
N GLU A 199 7.42 5.74 2.73
CA GLU A 199 6.13 5.51 2.07
C GLU A 199 5.55 4.13 2.44
N ARG A 200 6.41 3.12 2.56
CA ARG A 200 6.04 1.72 2.81
C ARG A 200 6.43 1.21 4.21
N ALA A 201 6.83 2.09 5.13
CA ALA A 201 7.22 1.72 6.49
C ALA A 201 6.13 0.90 7.22
N ASN A 202 4.86 1.15 6.88
CA ASN A 202 3.71 0.40 7.38
C ASN A 202 3.64 -1.08 6.92
N ARG A 203 4.52 -1.53 6.02
CA ARG A 203 4.57 -2.90 5.47
C ARG A 203 5.71 -3.75 6.03
N GLU A 204 6.76 -3.13 6.58
CA GLU A 204 8.05 -3.78 6.85
C GLU A 204 8.00 -4.83 7.97
N ASP A 205 7.08 -4.68 8.93
CA ASP A 205 6.82 -5.70 9.98
C ASP A 205 6.37 -7.07 9.42
N THR A 206 5.92 -7.12 8.17
CA THR A 206 5.47 -8.37 7.54
C THR A 206 6.61 -9.20 6.97
N GLN A 207 7.79 -8.61 6.69
CA GLN A 207 8.90 -9.35 6.07
C GLN A 207 9.72 -10.18 7.07
N LEU A 208 9.86 -9.71 8.31
CA LEU A 208 10.53 -10.47 9.38
C LEU A 208 9.79 -11.78 9.66
N VAL A 209 8.47 -11.72 9.69
CA VAL A 209 7.57 -12.86 9.88
C VAL A 209 7.74 -13.96 8.81
N ASN A 210 7.94 -13.57 7.56
CA ASN A 210 8.03 -14.54 6.46
C ASN A 210 9.40 -15.22 6.36
N ARG A 211 10.49 -14.56 6.80
CA ARG A 211 11.81 -15.20 6.90
C ARG A 211 11.88 -16.25 8.01
N THR A 212 11.18 -16.05 9.13
CA THR A 212 11.15 -17.04 10.22
C THR A 212 10.39 -18.32 9.85
N ARG A 213 9.40 -18.22 8.95
CA ARG A 213 8.61 -19.38 8.47
C ARG A 213 9.37 -20.30 7.51
N GLN A 214 10.29 -19.77 6.69
CA GLN A 214 11.08 -20.59 5.78
C GLN A 214 12.16 -21.43 6.49
N HIS A 215 12.63 -21.00 7.68
CA HIS A 215 13.59 -21.78 8.46
C HIS A 215 12.98 -22.91 9.31
N HIS A 216 11.66 -22.95 9.50
CA HIS A 216 10.97 -23.98 10.30
C HIS A 216 10.25 -25.04 9.45
N GLN A 217 10.50 -25.10 8.13
CA GLN A 217 9.91 -26.08 7.21
C GLN A 217 10.94 -26.95 6.46
N ASN A 218 12.16 -27.09 6.97
CA ASN A 218 13.04 -28.19 6.58
C ASN A 218 13.31 -29.07 7.81
N PRO A 219 12.75 -30.29 7.90
CA PRO A 219 13.38 -31.36 8.66
C PRO A 219 14.73 -31.76 8.03
#